data_AF-A0AAV3XMG0-F1
#
_entry.id   AF-A0AAV3XMG0-F1
#
_cell.length_a   1.000
_cell.length_b   1.000
_cell.length_c   1.000
_cell.angle_alpha   90.00
_cell.angle_beta   90.00
_cell.angle_gamma   90.00
#
_symmetry.space_group_name_H-M   'P 1'
#
loop_
_entity.id
_entity.type
_entity.pdbx_description
1 polymer ?
#
loop_
_entity_poly.entity_id
_entity_poly.type
_entity_poly.pdbx_seq_one_letter_code
_entity_poly.pdbx_strand_id
1 'polypeptide(L)' 'MTNVGEKLKQRREALSLTQQQVADQLGVTVTTVKNWEAGRYIPKLYLERCVTS' A
#
# COMPACT_ATOMS: atom_id res chain seq x y z
N MET A 1 15.62 -8.80 -10.46
CA MET A 1 15.57 -7.57 -9.63
C MET A 1 14.18 -7.50 -9.00
N THR A 2 14.06 -7.66 -7.69
CA THR A 2 12.75 -7.64 -7.00
C THR A 2 12.18 -6.23 -6.96
N ASN A 3 11.04 -6.05 -7.62
CA ASN A 3 10.32 -4.78 -7.69
C ASN A 3 9.77 -4.43 -6.29
N VAL A 4 9.60 -3.14 -5.98
CA VAL A 4 9.06 -2.64 -4.71
C VAL A 4 7.70 -3.27 -4.40
N GLY A 5 6.85 -3.44 -5.42
CA GLY A 5 5.53 -4.08 -5.27
C GLY A 5 5.62 -5.53 -4.78
N GLU A 6 6.62 -6.26 -5.26
CA GLU A 6 6.83 -7.67 -4.92
C GLU A 6 7.33 -7.82 -3.48
N LYS A 7 8.20 -6.90 -3.04
CA LYS A 7 8.63 -6.83 -1.62
C LYS A 7 7.47 -6.48 -0.68
N LEU A 8 6.56 -5.61 -1.12
CA LEU A 8 5.37 -5.25 -0.36
C LEU A 8 4.47 -6.47 -0.16
N LYS A 9 4.22 -7.22 -1.24
CA LYS A 9 3.44 -8.45 -1.21
C LYS A 9 4.06 -9.50 -0.27
N GLN A 10 5.37 -9.72 -0.36
CA GLN A 10 6.09 -10.65 0.52
C GLN A 10 5.98 -10.26 1.98
N ARG A 11 6.12 -8.97 2.32
CA ARG A 11 5.92 -8.49 3.70
C ARG A 11 4.49 -8.67 4.18
N ARG A 12 3.50 -8.38 3.33
CA ARG A 12 2.08 -8.57 3.65
C ARG A 12 1.82 -10.04 4.00
N GLU A 13 2.34 -10.96 3.19
CA GLU A 13 2.20 -12.41 3.39
C GLU A 13 2.94 -12.89 4.65
N ALA A 14 4.15 -12.39 4.91
CA ALA A 14 4.89 -12.70 6.14
C ALA A 14 4.16 -12.26 7.42
N LEU A 15 3.38 -11.18 7.33
CA LEU A 15 2.55 -10.69 8.44
C LEU A 15 1.15 -11.31 8.45
N SER A 16 0.84 -12.23 7.53
CA SER A 16 -0.50 -12.83 7.36
C SER A 16 -1.63 -11.80 7.25
N LEU A 17 -1.33 -10.66 6.61
CA LEU A 17 -2.29 -9.58 6.40
C LEU A 17 -3.00 -9.72 5.05
N THR A 18 -4.27 -9.35 5.03
CA THR A 18 -5.03 -9.19 3.79
C THR A 18 -4.74 -7.82 3.15
N GLN A 19 -4.97 -7.68 1.84
CA GLN A 19 -4.85 -6.38 1.18
C GLN A 19 -5.84 -5.35 1.76
N GLN A 20 -7.01 -5.81 2.25
CA GLN A 20 -7.99 -4.97 2.93
C GLN A 20 -7.44 -4.40 4.23
N GLN A 21 -6.83 -5.22 5.09
CA GLN A 21 -6.24 -4.74 6.34
C GLN A 21 -5.10 -3.73 6.10
N VAL A 22 -4.28 -3.95 5.08
CA VAL A 22 -3.24 -2.99 4.69
C VAL A 22 -3.86 -1.69 4.19
N ALA A 23 -4.94 -1.78 3.42
CA ALA A 23 -5.67 -0.61 2.92
C ALA A 23 -6.29 0.19 4.06
N ASP A 24 -6.97 -0.48 5.00
CA ASP A 24 -7.60 0.13 6.17
C ASP A 24 -6.57 0.82 7.07
N GLN A 25 -5.43 0.16 7.32
CA GLN A 25 -4.37 0.70 8.17
C GLN A 25 -3.65 1.91 7.56
N LEU A 26 -3.62 1.99 6.23
CA LEU A 26 -3.00 3.10 5.50
C LEU A 26 -4.02 4.15 5.04
N GLY A 27 -5.32 3.95 5.30
CA GLY A 27 -6.40 4.84 4.85
C GLY A 27 -6.50 4.93 3.33
N VAL A 28 -6.09 3.89 2.60
CA VAL A 28 -6.17 3.83 1.14
C VAL A 28 -7.20 2.80 0.71
N THR A 29 -7.52 2.75 -0.59
CA THR A 29 -8.39 1.69 -1.12
C THR A 29 -7.60 0.39 -1.35
N VAL A 30 -8.28 -0.75 -1.29
CA VAL A 30 -7.68 -2.05 -1.65
C VAL A 30 -7.12 -2.06 -3.07
N THR A 31 -7.80 -1.37 -3.99
CA THR A 31 -7.34 -1.20 -5.37
C THR A 31 -5.98 -0.49 -5.43
N THR A 32 -5.74 0.47 -4.54
CA THR A 32 -4.44 1.15 -4.39
C THR A 32 -3.36 0.15 -3.97
N VAL A 33 -3.61 -0.67 -2.94
CA VAL A 33 -2.66 -1.70 -2.47
C VAL A 33 -2.38 -2.73 -3.57
N LYS A 34 -3.41 -3.19 -4.29
CA LYS A 34 -3.28 -4.10 -5.43
C LYS A 34 -2.43 -3.51 -6.56
N ASN A 35 -2.58 -2.21 -6.84
CA ASN A 35 -1.79 -1.52 -7.85
C ASN A 35 -0.32 -1.35 -7.44
N TRP A 36 -0.05 -1.17 -6.14
CA TRP A 36 1.32 -1.14 -5.61
C TRP A 36 2.01 -2.48 -5.78
N GLU A 37 1.33 -3.56 -5.37
CA GLU A 37 1.87 -4.92 -5.51
C GLU A 37 2.10 -5.32 -6.97
N ALA A 38 1.24 -4.85 -7.88
CA ALA A 38 1.39 -5.05 -9.32
C ALA A 38 2.43 -4.14 -9.98
N GLY A 39 3.06 -3.22 -9.23
CA GLY A 39 4.06 -2.28 -9.75
C GLY A 39 3.52 -1.25 -10.74
N ARG A 40 2.19 -1.05 -10.78
CA ARG A 40 1.51 -0.20 -11.79
C ARG A 40 1.37 1.27 -11.39
N TYR A 41 1.48 1.58 -10.10
CA TYR A 41 1.29 2.96 -9.64
C TYR A 41 2.01 3.19 -8.31
N ILE A 42 3.02 4.06 -8.30
CA ILE A 42 3.57 4.63 -7.06
C ILE A 42 2.72 5.85 -6.76
N PRO A 43 2.07 5.97 -5.59
CA PRO A 43 1.35 7.18 -5.25
C PRO A 43 2.34 8.34 -5.31
N LYS A 44 1.98 9.39 -6.04
CA LYS A 44 2.51 10.71 -5.69
C LYS A 44 2.01 10.95 -4.25
N LEU A 45 2.93 10.88 -3.29
CA LEU A 45 2.68 11.26 -1.91
C LEU A 45 2.23 12.73 -1.93
N TYR A 46 0.94 12.97 -2.10
CA TYR A 46 0.36 14.23 -1.68
C TYR A 46 0.30 14.15 -0.16
N LEU A 47 1.36 14.65 0.46
CA LEU A 47 1.37 15.00 1.87
C LEU A 47 0.37 16.15 2.07
N GLU A 48 -0.93 15.85 1.95
CA GLU A 48 -1.94 16.75 2.48
C GLU A 48 -1.92 16.57 3.99
N ARG A 49 -1.11 17.45 4.57
CA ARG A 49 -1.05 17.81 5.98
C ARG A 49 -2.44 17.70 6.59
N CYS A 50 -2.62 16.79 7.54
CA CYS A 50 -3.67 16.93 8.55
C CYS A 50 -3.45 18.28 9.23
N VAL A 51 -4.24 19.28 8.86
CA VAL A 51 -4.55 20.38 9.78
C VAL A 51 -5.56 19.84 10.76
N THR A 52 -5.04 19.46 11.92
CA THR A 52 -5.80 19.29 13.16
C THR A 52 -6.53 20.59 13.52
N SER A 53 -7.77 20.41 14.00
CA SER A 53 -8.60 21.34 14.79
C SER A 53 -9.30 22.49 14.08
#